data_AF-M3BDC2-F1
#
_entry.id   AF-M3BDC2-F1
#
_cell.length_a   1.000
_cell.length_b   1.000
_cell.length_c   1.000
_cell.angle_alpha   90.00
_cell.angle_beta   90.00
_cell.angle_gamma   90.00
#
_symmetry.space_group_name_H-M   'P 1'
#
loop_
_entity.id
_entity.type
_entity.pdbx_description
1 polymer ?
#
loop_
_entity_poly.entity_id
_entity_poly.type
_entity_poly.pdbx_seq_one_letter_code
_entity_poly.pdbx_strand_id
1 'polypeptide(L)' 'MTVTEPVALGMPSVPARIAVRRPSRQIRVGSVAVGGDAPVSVQSMTTTR' A
#
# COMPACT_ATOMS: atom_id res chain seq x y z
N MET A 1 -6.32 -29.19 -29.02
CA MET A 1 -6.56 -28.24 -27.93
C MET A 1 -5.29 -28.18 -27.10
N THR A 2 -4.41 -27.23 -27.38
CA THR A 2 -3.14 -27.08 -26.66
C THR A 2 -3.40 -26.36 -25.34
N VAL A 3 -3.04 -27.01 -24.24
CA VAL A 3 -3.15 -26.47 -22.89
C VAL A 3 -2.11 -25.35 -22.77
N THR A 4 -2.55 -24.10 -22.67
CA THR A 4 -1.67 -22.97 -22.33
C THR A 4 -1.32 -23.08 -20.85
N GLU A 5 -0.14 -23.60 -20.54
CA GLU A 5 0.38 -23.57 -19.18
C GLU A 5 0.72 -22.12 -18.80
N PRO A 6 0.26 -21.64 -17.63
CA PRO A 6 0.58 -20.29 -17.16
C PRO A 6 2.09 -20.18 -16.90
N VAL A 7 2.72 -19.17 -17.50
CA VAL A 7 4.13 -18.85 -17.26
C VAL A 7 4.29 -18.28 -15.85
N ALA A 8 5.06 -18.96 -15.01
CA ALA A 8 5.38 -18.49 -13.67
C ALA A 8 6.32 -17.26 -13.76
N LEU A 9 5.80 -16.07 -13.47
CA LEU A 9 6.55 -14.81 -13.51
C LEU A 9 7.53 -14.62 -12.34
N GLY A 10 7.69 -15.62 -11.47
CA GLY A 10 8.46 -15.53 -10.23
C GLY A 10 7.77 -14.64 -9.19
N MET A 11 8.07 -14.88 -7.92
CA MET A 11 7.62 -14.01 -6.83
C MET A 11 8.73 -13.02 -6.49
N PRO A 12 8.45 -11.72 -6.37
CA PRO A 12 9.44 -10.76 -5.89
C PRO A 12 9.89 -11.15 -4.49
N SER A 13 11.19 -11.03 -4.22
CA SER A 13 11.70 -11.27 -2.87
C SER A 13 11.14 -10.22 -1.92
N VAL A 14 10.54 -10.69 -0.82
CA VAL A 14 10.09 -9.79 0.24
C VAL A 14 11.33 -9.31 0.99
N PRO A 15 11.51 -8.00 1.20
CA PRO A 15 12.63 -7.50 1.98
C PRO A 15 12.60 -8.12 3.39
N ALA A 16 13.77 -8.59 3.85
CA ALA A 16 13.91 -9.32 5.12
C ALA A 16 13.54 -8.49 6.37
N ARG A 17 13.37 -7.17 6.22
CA ARG A 17 13.01 -6.27 7.32
C ARG A 17 12.08 -5.17 6.84
N ILE A 18 11.15 -4.79 7.71
CA ILE A 18 10.25 -3.65 7.48
C ILE A 18 11.07 -2.36 7.49
N ALA A 19 10.97 -1.57 6.42
CA ALA A 19 11.60 -0.27 6.31
C ALA A 19 10.91 0.76 7.21
N VAL A 20 11.69 1.71 7.75
CA VAL A 20 11.15 2.83 8.53
C VAL A 20 10.38 3.79 7.60
N ARG A 21 9.25 4.34 8.09
CA ARG A 21 8.49 5.35 7.34
C ARG A 21 9.29 6.63 7.16
N ARG A 22 9.21 7.24 5.98
CA ARG A 22 9.85 8.54 5.71
C ARG A 22 9.27 9.62 6.64
N PRO A 23 10.12 10.47 7.26
CA PRO A 23 9.66 11.66 7.97
C PRO A 23 8.86 12.57 7.02
N SER A 24 7.66 12.95 7.42
CA SER A 24 6.76 13.79 6.65
C SER A 24 6.06 14.80 7.56
N ARG A 25 5.62 15.92 6.99
CA ARG A 25 4.80 16.89 7.72
C ARG A 25 3.45 16.24 8.07
N GLN A 26 2.99 16.42 9.30
CA GLN A 26 1.65 16.03 9.70
C GLN A 26 0.61 17.03 9.17
N ILE A 27 -0.46 16.51 8.57
CA ILE A 27 -1.64 17.28 8.15
C ILE A 27 -2.92 16.72 8.78
N ARG A 28 -3.99 17.51 8.76
CA ARG A 28 -5.34 17.09 9.19
C ARG A 28 -6.24 16.91 7.97
N VAL A 29 -6.91 15.76 7.86
CA VAL A 29 -8.01 15.50 6.93
C VAL A 29 -9.28 15.36 7.76
N GLY A 30 -10.04 16.45 7.89
CA GLY A 30 -11.11 16.51 8.88
C GLY A 30 -10.57 16.27 10.30
N SER A 31 -11.08 15.24 10.97
CA SER A 31 -10.61 14.82 12.29
C SER A 31 -9.37 13.90 12.28
N VAL A 32 -8.93 13.42 11.12
CA VAL A 32 -7.85 12.42 10.99
C VAL A 32 -6.49 13.09 10.81
N ALA A 33 -5.48 12.68 11.59
CA ALA A 33 -4.09 13.09 11.39
C ALA A 33 -3.38 12.16 10.39
N VAL A 34 -2.68 12.72 9.41
CA VAL A 34 -1.97 11.97 8.34
C VAL A 34 -0.52 12.46 8.24
N GLY A 35 0.42 11.51 8.18
CA GLY A 35 1.86 11.80 8.12
C GLY A 35 2.50 12.03 9.50
N GLY A 36 3.80 12.30 9.51
CA GLY A 36 4.58 12.41 10.75
C GLY A 36 4.50 11.13 11.60
N ASP A 37 4.27 11.31 12.89
CA ASP A 37 4.17 10.22 13.87
C ASP A 37 2.78 9.56 13.91
N ALA A 38 1.82 10.07 13.13
CA ALA A 38 0.50 9.46 13.03
C ALA A 38 0.57 8.07 12.35
N PRO A 39 -0.29 7.11 12.74
CA PRO A 39 -0.36 5.80 12.07
C PRO A 39 -0.74 5.92 10.59
N VAL A 40 -0.51 4.85 9.82
CA VAL A 40 -0.90 4.82 8.40
C VAL A 40 -2.42 4.74 8.29
N SER A 41 -3.03 5.75 7.68
CA SER A 41 -4.48 5.80 7.44
C SER A 41 -4.88 4.89 6.27
N VAL A 42 -6.05 4.27 6.37
CA VAL A 42 -6.68 3.53 5.25
C VAL A 42 -7.64 4.48 4.52
N GLN A 43 -7.65 4.42 3.19
CA GLN A 43 -8.57 5.18 2.34
C GLN A 43 -9.17 4.26 1.28
N SER A 44 -10.41 4.54 0.90
CA SER A 44 -11.10 3.90 -0.22
C SER A 44 -11.79 4.95 -1.09
N MET A 45 -12.33 4.49 -2.24
CA MET A 45 -13.09 5.29 -3.18
C MET A 45 -14.37 4.55 -3.56
N THR A 46 -15.49 5.25 -3.69
CA THR A 46 -16.80 4.67 -4.03
C THR A 46 -16.89 4.33 -5.52
N THR A 47 -17.63 3.27 -5.87
CA THR A 47 -17.85 2.79 -7.25
C THR A 47 -19.27 3.06 -7.77
N THR A 48 -19.97 4.01 -7.15
CA THR A 48 -21.35 4.38 -7.51
C THR A 48 -21.44 4.94 -8.93
N ARG A 49 -22.58 4.71 -9.59
CA ARG A 49 -22.90 5.29 -10.90
C ARG A 49 -23.20 6.78 -10.81
#